data_AF-A0A5N7XXW9-F1
#
_entry.id   AF-A0A5N7XXW9-F1
#
_cell.length_a   1.000
_cell.length_b   1.000
_cell.length_c   1.000
_cell.angle_alpha   90.00
_cell.angle_beta   90.00
_cell.angle_gamma   90.00
#
_symmetry.space_group_name_H-M   'P 1'
#
loop_
_entity.id
_entity.type
_entity.pdbx_description
1 polymer ?
#
loop_
_entity_poly.entity_id
_entity_poly.type
_entity_poly.pdbx_seq_one_letter_code
_entity_poly.pdbx_strand_id
1 'polypeptide(L)'
;MKDPAATTQREQARQQGVFASLVTLPLRMLGVLIGSLLLSILIECAGMHLFWPEQGWRHAQGMLDYELNHLSTHFTRSAVVQEPGRTAHQLVEGAYQWLFVKTGLLDWMSQASARSRAPSHGDARDIRFYISQVYVWSERYLIAAAFTILTFLVRLLVLVLTLPLFLLAAFVGMVDGLVRRDIRKFGAGRESGFIYHRAKASLMPLAVLPWIIYLTLPVSVHPLLVLLPSAALLGLAVNITAASFKKYL
;
A
#
# COMPACT_ATOMS: atom_id res chain seq x y z
N MET A 1 -42.92 2.02 26.67
CA MET A 1 -42.27 3.32 26.35
C MET A 1 -40.78 3.15 26.67
N LYS A 2 -39.87 3.39 25.71
CA LYS A 2 -38.41 3.29 25.97
C LYS A 2 -37.96 4.55 26.70
N ASP A 3 -37.18 4.39 27.77
CA ASP A 3 -36.68 5.50 28.58
C ASP A 3 -35.87 6.50 27.75
N PRO A 4 -36.24 7.79 27.72
CA PRO A 4 -35.53 8.81 26.95
C PRO A 4 -34.08 8.95 27.42
N ALA A 5 -33.80 8.74 28.71
CA ALA A 5 -32.45 8.76 29.26
C ALA A 5 -31.56 7.63 28.69
N ALA A 6 -32.11 6.43 28.49
CA ALA A 6 -31.38 5.29 27.93
C ALA A 6 -31.11 5.43 26.42
N THR A 7 -31.97 6.16 25.69
CA THR A 7 -31.72 6.51 24.29
C THR A 7 -30.61 7.56 24.15
N THR A 8 -30.60 8.59 25.00
CA THR A 8 -29.58 9.65 24.96
C THR A 8 -28.19 9.13 25.35
N GLN A 9 -28.11 8.23 26.35
CA GLN A 9 -26.84 7.64 26.77
C GLN A 9 -26.24 6.71 25.69
N ARG A 10 -27.09 5.97 24.95
CA ARG A 10 -26.66 5.16 23.80
C ARG A 10 -26.20 6.02 22.63
N GLU A 11 -26.84 7.15 22.38
CA GLU A 11 -26.42 8.09 21.35
C GLU A 11 -25.08 8.75 21.70
N GLN A 12 -24.87 9.18 22.96
CA GLN A 12 -23.59 9.73 23.40
C GLN A 12 -22.46 8.70 23.35
N ALA A 13 -22.68 7.46 23.81
CA ALA A 13 -21.66 6.40 23.70
C ALA A 13 -21.35 6.05 22.23
N ARG A 14 -22.35 6.09 21.35
CA ARG A 14 -22.17 5.91 19.91
C ARG A 14 -21.44 7.10 19.26
N GLN A 15 -21.71 8.33 19.67
CA GLN A 15 -21.03 9.53 19.17
C GLN A 15 -19.56 9.60 19.64
N GLN A 16 -19.28 9.25 20.90
CA GLN A 16 -17.91 9.08 21.39
C GLN A 16 -17.18 7.96 20.63
N GLY A 17 -17.87 6.87 20.30
CA GLY A 17 -17.33 5.82 19.42
C GLY A 17 -17.02 6.30 18.00
N VAL A 18 -17.83 7.18 17.40
CA VAL A 18 -17.59 7.74 16.06
C VAL A 18 -16.44 8.75 16.08
N PHE A 19 -16.36 9.64 17.06
CA PHE A 19 -15.26 10.59 17.22
C PHE A 19 -13.94 9.86 17.51
N ALA A 20 -13.95 8.91 18.45
CA ALA A 20 -12.78 8.07 18.73
C ALA A 20 -12.40 7.23 17.50
N SER A 21 -13.37 6.71 16.75
CA SER A 21 -13.12 6.00 15.49
C SER A 21 -12.48 6.92 14.45
N LEU A 22 -12.92 8.17 14.31
CA LEU A 22 -12.39 9.12 13.32
C LEU A 22 -10.93 9.50 13.63
N VAL A 23 -10.61 9.72 14.92
CA VAL A 23 -9.25 10.04 15.38
C VAL A 23 -8.32 8.83 15.31
N THR A 24 -8.83 7.62 15.62
CA THR A 24 -8.01 6.40 15.57
C THR A 24 -7.82 5.83 14.16
N LEU A 25 -8.64 6.23 13.18
CA LEU A 25 -8.54 5.79 11.79
C LEU A 25 -7.18 6.14 11.14
N PRO A 26 -6.70 7.41 11.16
CA PRO A 26 -5.38 7.73 10.60
C PRO A 26 -4.25 7.02 11.35
N LEU A 27 -4.36 6.83 12.67
CA LEU A 27 -3.37 6.09 13.44
C LEU A 27 -3.33 4.61 13.06
N ARG A 28 -4.48 3.98 12.83
CA ARG A 28 -4.56 2.60 12.33
C ARG A 28 -3.98 2.48 10.93
N MET A 29 -4.28 3.43 10.03
CA MET A 29 -3.70 3.48 8.69
C MET A 29 -2.17 3.60 8.76
N LEU A 30 -1.66 4.47 9.63
CA LEU A 30 -0.23 4.64 9.85
C LEU A 30 0.41 3.36 10.42
N GLY A 31 -0.26 2.68 11.35
CA GLY A 31 0.19 1.38 11.87
C GLY A 31 0.24 0.29 10.79
N VAL A 32 -0.78 0.22 9.92
CA VAL A 32 -0.79 -0.71 8.77
C VAL A 32 0.32 -0.35 7.78
N LEU A 33 0.54 0.94 7.53
CA LEU A 33 1.59 1.42 6.64
C LEU A 33 2.98 1.03 7.15
N ILE A 34 3.27 1.30 8.42
CA ILE A 34 4.52 0.89 9.07
C ILE A 34 4.66 -0.63 9.07
N GLY A 35 3.59 -1.37 9.40
CA GLY A 35 3.59 -2.83 9.38
C GLY A 35 3.88 -3.39 7.99
N SER A 36 3.30 -2.80 6.94
CA SER A 36 3.54 -3.21 5.54
C SER A 36 4.96 -2.85 5.08
N LEU A 37 5.52 -1.72 5.52
CA LEU A 37 6.90 -1.35 5.24
C LEU A 37 7.88 -2.33 5.89
N LEU A 38 7.68 -2.62 7.18
CA LEU A 38 8.49 -3.61 7.90
C LEU A 38 8.40 -4.98 7.24
N LEU A 39 7.19 -5.41 6.88
CA LEU A 39 6.98 -6.67 6.18
C LEU A 39 7.69 -6.68 4.81
N SER A 40 7.62 -5.59 4.05
CA SER A 40 8.31 -5.47 2.76
C SER A 40 9.84 -5.56 2.92
N ILE A 41 10.41 -4.89 3.92
CA ILE A 41 11.85 -5.00 4.25
C ILE A 41 12.22 -6.42 4.64
N LEU A 42 11.39 -7.09 5.45
CA LEU A 42 11.62 -8.48 5.85
C LEU A 42 11.55 -9.44 4.67
N ILE A 43 10.59 -9.25 3.77
CA ILE A 43 10.45 -10.07 2.55
C ILE A 43 11.65 -9.85 1.63
N GLU A 44 12.11 -8.61 1.42
CA GLU A 44 13.30 -8.32 0.62
C GLU A 44 14.55 -8.95 1.23
N CYS A 45 14.72 -8.81 2.55
CA CYS A 45 15.81 -9.41 3.31
C CYS A 45 15.82 -10.95 3.19
N ALA A 46 14.65 -11.59 3.32
CA ALA A 46 14.48 -13.02 3.12
C ALA A 46 14.70 -13.43 1.66
N GLY A 47 14.25 -12.62 0.71
CA GLY A 47 14.42 -12.82 -0.73
C GLY A 47 15.87 -12.82 -1.16
N MET A 48 16.69 -11.90 -0.62
CA MET A 48 18.13 -11.90 -0.85
C MET A 48 18.82 -13.17 -0.33
N HIS A 49 18.32 -13.77 0.75
CA HIS A 49 18.92 -14.97 1.35
C HIS A 49 18.47 -16.28 0.66
N LEU A 50 17.21 -16.35 0.21
CA LEU A 50 16.62 -17.59 -0.33
C LEU A 50 16.57 -17.65 -1.86
N PHE A 51 16.32 -16.53 -2.53
CA PHE A 51 15.96 -16.51 -3.96
C PHE A 51 16.97 -15.80 -4.85
N TRP A 52 17.63 -14.74 -4.37
CA TRP A 52 18.52 -13.89 -5.19
C TRP A 52 19.89 -13.58 -4.55
N PRO A 53 20.70 -14.60 -4.19
CA PRO A 53 22.01 -14.40 -3.57
C PRO A 53 22.99 -13.63 -4.46
N GLU A 54 22.86 -13.73 -5.79
CA GLU A 54 23.75 -13.10 -6.78
C GLU A 54 23.39 -11.63 -7.11
N GLN A 55 22.12 -11.23 -6.97
CA GLN A 55 21.66 -9.88 -7.32
C GLN A 55 21.67 -8.92 -6.11
N GLY A 56 21.44 -9.45 -4.90
CA GLY A 56 21.45 -8.67 -3.66
C GLY A 56 20.67 -7.37 -3.76
N TRP A 57 21.29 -6.26 -3.39
CA TRP A 57 20.69 -4.91 -3.40
C TRP A 57 20.34 -4.35 -4.79
N ARG A 58 20.91 -4.89 -5.87
CA ARG A 58 20.61 -4.43 -7.25
C ARG A 58 19.19 -4.79 -7.67
N HIS A 59 18.60 -5.81 -7.06
CA HIS A 59 17.21 -6.17 -7.26
C HIS A 59 16.28 -5.03 -6.82
N ALA A 60 16.47 -4.53 -5.59
CA ALA A 60 15.73 -3.40 -5.06
C ALA A 60 15.93 -2.11 -5.87
N GLN A 61 17.14 -1.87 -6.39
CA GLN A 61 17.42 -0.75 -7.30
C GLN A 61 16.64 -0.88 -8.62
N GLY A 62 16.71 -2.04 -9.29
CA GLY A 62 16.00 -2.27 -10.54
C GLY A 62 14.47 -2.20 -10.38
N MET A 63 13.96 -2.63 -9.23
CA MET A 63 12.54 -2.49 -8.88
C MET A 63 12.14 -1.02 -8.75
N LEU A 64 12.94 -0.19 -8.08
CA LEU A 64 12.68 1.24 -7.98
C LEU A 64 12.68 1.93 -9.35
N ASP A 65 13.69 1.65 -10.18
CA ASP A 65 13.80 2.24 -11.52
C ASP A 65 12.60 1.85 -12.41
N TYR A 66 12.13 0.60 -12.28
CA TYR A 66 10.92 0.14 -12.96
C TYR A 66 9.68 0.91 -12.51
N GLU A 67 9.46 1.05 -11.20
CA GLU A 67 8.31 1.76 -10.64
C GLU A 67 8.34 3.26 -10.97
N LEU A 68 9.53 3.88 -10.97
CA LEU A 68 9.74 5.28 -11.36
C LEU A 68 9.44 5.53 -12.83
N ASN A 69 10.00 4.71 -13.72
CA ASN A 69 9.74 4.80 -15.16
C ASN A 69 8.26 4.52 -15.47
N HIS A 70 7.62 3.67 -14.66
CA HIS A 70 6.20 3.40 -14.77
C HIS A 70 5.34 4.61 -14.36
N LEU A 71 5.72 5.27 -13.26
CA LEU A 71 5.03 6.45 -12.77
C LEU A 71 5.09 7.61 -13.78
N SER A 72 6.24 7.81 -14.43
CA SER A 72 6.41 8.86 -15.44
C SER A 72 5.60 8.63 -16.71
N THR A 73 5.51 7.37 -17.17
CA THR A 73 4.88 7.00 -18.45
C THR A 73 3.36 6.88 -18.37
N HIS A 74 2.79 6.41 -17.25
CA HIS A 74 1.36 6.13 -17.15
C HIS A 74 0.56 7.15 -16.32
N PHE A 75 1.19 7.92 -15.43
CA PHE A 75 0.49 8.89 -14.57
C PHE A 75 0.64 10.35 -15.02
N THR A 76 1.02 10.59 -16.28
CA THR A 76 1.23 11.93 -16.85
C THR A 76 -0.05 12.77 -16.98
N ARG A 77 -1.24 12.14 -16.96
CA ARG A 77 -2.55 12.83 -16.94
C ARG A 77 -3.46 12.19 -15.90
N SER A 78 -3.49 12.71 -14.68
CA SER A 78 -4.45 12.28 -13.66
C SER A 78 -5.44 13.41 -13.33
N ALA A 79 -6.73 13.07 -13.23
CA ALA A 79 -7.83 14.03 -13.11
C ALA A 79 -7.83 14.87 -11.80
N VAL A 80 -6.97 14.53 -10.82
CA VAL A 80 -6.89 15.20 -9.51
C VAL A 80 -5.79 16.26 -9.44
N VAL A 81 -4.72 16.13 -10.22
CA VAL A 81 -3.58 17.06 -10.22
C VAL A 81 -3.14 17.27 -11.67
N GLN A 82 -3.04 18.52 -12.12
CA GLN A 82 -2.75 18.83 -13.53
C GLN A 82 -1.32 18.41 -13.97
N GLU A 83 -0.40 18.14 -13.03
CA GLU A 83 0.95 17.62 -13.30
C GLU A 83 1.44 16.65 -12.18
N PRO A 84 0.82 15.46 -12.02
CA PRO A 84 1.18 14.52 -10.94
C PRO A 84 2.62 14.02 -11.08
N GLY A 85 3.12 13.92 -12.32
CA GLY A 85 4.49 13.49 -12.59
C GLY A 85 5.54 14.42 -11.98
N ARG A 86 5.31 15.74 -11.97
CA ARG A 86 6.32 16.71 -11.51
C ARG A 86 6.40 16.77 -9.98
N THR A 87 5.26 16.76 -9.30
CA THR A 87 5.20 16.68 -7.83
C THR A 87 5.64 15.32 -7.31
N ALA A 88 5.31 14.24 -8.02
CA ALA A 88 5.83 12.91 -7.73
C ALA A 88 7.36 12.84 -7.88
N HIS A 89 7.89 13.34 -9.00
CA HIS A 89 9.34 13.40 -9.21
C HIS A 89 10.02 14.25 -8.15
N GLN A 90 9.50 15.42 -7.79
CA GLN A 90 10.09 16.25 -6.74
C GLN A 90 10.04 15.60 -5.35
N LEU A 91 8.97 14.87 -5.02
CA LEU A 91 8.87 14.13 -3.75
C LEU A 91 9.83 12.95 -3.71
N VAL A 92 9.93 12.19 -4.80
CA VAL A 92 10.81 11.03 -4.88
C VAL A 92 12.26 11.46 -4.98
N GLU A 93 12.56 12.52 -5.72
CA GLU A 93 13.90 13.10 -5.82
C GLU A 93 14.30 13.80 -4.53
N GLY A 94 13.38 14.46 -3.82
CA GLY A 94 13.61 15.00 -2.48
C GLY A 94 13.85 13.89 -1.44
N ALA A 95 13.06 12.81 -1.49
CA ALA A 95 13.26 11.65 -0.65
C ALA A 95 14.57 10.93 -0.96
N TYR A 96 14.91 10.79 -2.25
CA TYR A 96 16.17 10.22 -2.73
C TYR A 96 17.34 11.07 -2.27
N GLN A 97 17.32 12.38 -2.49
CA GLN A 97 18.36 13.29 -2.04
C GLN A 97 18.49 13.29 -0.51
N TRP A 98 17.38 13.28 0.24
CA TRP A 98 17.45 13.22 1.69
C TRP A 98 18.02 11.87 2.17
N LEU A 99 17.58 10.74 1.60
CA LEU A 99 18.04 9.40 1.95
C LEU A 99 19.47 9.10 1.49
N PHE A 100 19.98 9.71 0.41
CA PHE A 100 21.31 9.42 -0.15
C PHE A 100 22.35 10.51 0.12
N VAL A 101 21.97 11.80 0.13
CA VAL A 101 22.90 12.93 0.34
C VAL A 101 23.16 13.17 1.82
N LYS A 102 22.14 13.15 2.69
CA LYS A 102 22.36 13.37 4.14
C LYS A 102 22.96 12.17 4.87
N THR A 103 22.76 10.96 4.36
CA THR A 103 23.31 9.73 4.94
C THR A 103 24.70 9.38 4.38
N GLY A 104 25.13 10.02 3.29
CA GLY A 104 26.40 9.71 2.60
C GLY A 104 26.38 8.36 1.84
N LEU A 105 25.20 7.78 1.61
CA LEU A 105 25.05 6.43 1.06
C LEU A 105 25.57 6.30 -0.39
N LEU A 106 25.58 7.38 -1.16
CA LEU A 106 26.14 7.44 -2.53
C LEU A 106 27.67 7.22 -2.52
N ASP A 107 28.37 7.93 -1.65
CA ASP A 107 29.82 7.79 -1.46
C ASP A 107 30.19 6.43 -0.86
N TRP A 108 29.27 5.84 -0.10
CA TRP A 108 29.45 4.53 0.52
C TRP A 108 29.20 3.38 -0.47
N MET A 109 28.23 3.52 -1.38
CA MET A 109 27.95 2.56 -2.46
C MET A 109 29.09 2.50 -3.48
N SER A 110 29.68 3.65 -3.83
CA SER A 110 30.85 3.70 -4.72
C SER A 110 32.04 2.97 -4.08
N GLN A 111 32.26 3.14 -2.77
CA GLN A 111 33.30 2.43 -2.02
C GLN A 111 33.04 0.93 -1.87
N ALA A 112 31.79 0.51 -1.60
CA ALA A 112 31.42 -0.91 -1.53
C ALA A 112 31.60 -1.62 -2.88
N SER A 113 31.26 -0.94 -3.99
CA SER A 113 31.46 -1.46 -5.34
C SER A 113 32.94 -1.53 -5.75
N ALA A 114 33.75 -0.55 -5.33
CA ALA A 114 35.20 -0.53 -5.55
C ALA A 114 35.91 -1.65 -4.77
N ARG A 115 35.51 -1.90 -3.51
CA ARG A 115 36.01 -3.00 -2.69
C ARG A 115 35.65 -4.38 -3.23
N SER A 116 34.51 -4.51 -3.91
CA SER A 116 34.08 -5.76 -4.55
C SER A 116 34.87 -6.11 -5.82
N ARG A 117 35.51 -5.13 -6.46
CA ARG A 117 36.34 -5.30 -7.67
C ARG A 117 37.83 -5.48 -7.38
N ALA A 118 38.28 -5.18 -6.16
CA ALA A 118 39.67 -5.36 -5.77
C ALA A 118 39.94 -6.85 -5.43
N PRO A 119 40.89 -7.52 -6.10
CA PRO A 119 41.29 -8.88 -5.74
C PRO A 119 41.90 -8.87 -4.34
N SER A 120 41.40 -9.72 -3.45
CA SER A 120 41.88 -9.84 -2.08
C SER A 120 43.28 -10.49 -2.05
N HIS A 121 44.32 -9.66 -2.04
CA HIS A 121 45.66 -10.05 -1.62
C HIS A 121 46.02 -9.32 -0.33
N GLY A 122 46.14 -10.05 0.78
CA GLY A 122 46.62 -9.47 2.04
C GLY A 122 46.23 -10.27 3.28
N ASP A 123 47.10 -11.20 3.64
CA ASP A 123 47.12 -12.05 4.82
C ASP A 123 47.22 -11.24 6.15
N ALA A 124 46.10 -10.98 6.82
CA ALA A 124 46.08 -10.52 8.21
C ALA A 124 44.79 -10.96 8.93
N ARG A 125 44.93 -11.96 9.79
CA ARG A 125 43.85 -12.79 10.37
C ARG A 125 42.93 -12.11 11.38
N ASP A 126 41.67 -12.52 11.21
CA ASP A 126 40.62 -12.79 12.18
C ASP A 126 39.67 -11.66 12.62
N ILE A 127 40.06 -10.68 13.45
CA ILE A 127 39.03 -9.82 14.08
C ILE A 127 38.52 -8.74 13.12
N ARG A 128 39.42 -8.12 12.36
CA ARG A 128 39.05 -7.10 11.35
C ARG A 128 38.36 -7.72 10.14
N PHE A 129 38.70 -8.96 9.78
CA PHE A 129 38.03 -9.70 8.72
C PHE A 129 36.59 -10.04 9.12
N TYR A 130 36.35 -10.60 10.31
CA TYR A 130 34.99 -10.86 10.80
C TYR A 130 34.17 -9.57 10.98
N ILE A 131 34.76 -8.52 11.54
CA ILE A 131 34.08 -7.22 11.65
C ILE A 131 33.79 -6.66 10.27
N SER A 132 34.73 -6.71 9.32
CA SER A 132 34.51 -6.24 7.94
C SER A 132 33.49 -7.09 7.18
N GLN A 133 33.41 -8.40 7.46
CA GLN A 133 32.46 -9.32 6.85
C GLN A 133 31.05 -9.06 7.36
N VAL A 134 30.88 -8.87 8.69
CA VAL A 134 29.60 -8.49 9.30
C VAL A 134 29.19 -7.08 8.88
N TYR A 135 30.16 -6.17 8.75
CA TYR A 135 29.93 -4.82 8.22
C TYR A 135 29.44 -4.89 6.78
N VAL A 136 30.18 -5.52 5.85
CA VAL A 136 29.80 -5.66 4.43
C VAL A 136 28.45 -6.38 4.25
N TRP A 137 28.12 -7.35 5.11
CA TRP A 137 26.78 -7.96 5.12
C TRP A 137 25.74 -6.90 5.50
N SER A 138 25.90 -6.21 6.62
CA SER A 138 24.97 -5.15 7.06
C SER A 138 24.91 -3.94 6.12
N GLU A 139 25.98 -3.60 5.39
CA GLU A 139 25.98 -2.56 4.35
C GLU A 139 25.00 -2.91 3.22
N ARG A 140 25.03 -4.17 2.75
CA ARG A 140 24.15 -4.64 1.67
C ARG A 140 22.68 -4.65 2.10
N TYR A 141 22.38 -5.03 3.34
CA TYR A 141 21.02 -4.97 3.89
C TYR A 141 20.52 -3.53 4.10
N LEU A 142 21.39 -2.61 4.52
CA LEU A 142 21.02 -1.20 4.71
C LEU A 142 20.68 -0.54 3.36
N ILE A 143 21.49 -0.82 2.33
CA ILE A 143 21.26 -0.31 0.96
C ILE A 143 19.96 -0.91 0.39
N ALA A 144 19.75 -2.22 0.53
CA ALA A 144 18.51 -2.85 0.11
C ALA A 144 17.29 -2.24 0.82
N ALA A 145 17.36 -2.07 2.15
CA ALA A 145 16.28 -1.44 2.92
C ALA A 145 16.00 0.00 2.49
N ALA A 146 17.02 0.79 2.17
CA ALA A 146 16.85 2.15 1.65
C ALA A 146 16.09 2.17 0.31
N PHE A 147 16.44 1.28 -0.62
CA PHE A 147 15.73 1.13 -1.89
C PHE A 147 14.32 0.58 -1.70
N THR A 148 14.09 -0.33 -0.73
CA THR A 148 12.76 -0.82 -0.37
C THR A 148 11.89 0.32 0.18
N ILE A 149 12.43 1.18 1.06
CA ILE A 149 11.72 2.36 1.57
C ILE A 149 11.33 3.30 0.43
N LEU A 150 12.25 3.54 -0.52
CA LEU A 150 11.97 4.43 -1.64
C LEU A 150 10.93 3.83 -2.60
N THR A 151 11.03 2.53 -2.89
CA THR A 151 10.02 1.79 -3.67
C THR A 151 8.66 1.84 -2.97
N PHE A 152 8.63 1.65 -1.65
CA PHE A 152 7.43 1.74 -0.84
C PHE A 152 6.78 3.12 -0.93
N LEU A 153 7.57 4.19 -0.91
CA LEU A 153 7.08 5.56 -1.07
C LEU A 153 6.45 5.76 -2.46
N VAL A 154 7.10 5.27 -3.52
CA VAL A 154 6.56 5.34 -4.89
C VAL A 154 5.24 4.58 -4.98
N ARG A 155 5.17 3.36 -4.42
CA ARG A 155 3.94 2.56 -4.40
C ARG A 155 2.82 3.18 -3.59
N LEU A 156 3.15 3.80 -2.45
CA LEU A 156 2.20 4.57 -1.66
C LEU A 156 1.63 5.73 -2.48
N LEU A 157 2.47 6.42 -3.24
CA LEU A 157 2.03 7.50 -4.11
C LEU A 157 1.11 7.00 -5.23
N VAL A 158 1.47 5.91 -5.90
CA VAL A 158 0.59 5.22 -6.87
C VAL A 158 -0.74 4.89 -6.23
N LEU A 159 -0.72 4.32 -5.02
CA LEU A 159 -1.93 3.95 -4.29
C LEU A 159 -2.83 5.17 -4.05
N VAL A 160 -2.27 6.29 -3.58
CA VAL A 160 -2.99 7.55 -3.39
C VAL A 160 -3.59 8.06 -4.70
N LEU A 161 -2.85 8.01 -5.80
CA LEU A 161 -3.34 8.40 -7.12
C LEU A 161 -4.48 7.49 -7.63
N THR A 162 -4.53 6.23 -7.18
CA THR A 162 -5.62 5.30 -7.52
C THR A 162 -6.84 5.36 -6.59
N LEU A 163 -6.77 6.05 -5.44
CA LEU A 163 -7.93 6.22 -4.54
C LEU A 163 -9.20 6.75 -5.24
N PRO A 164 -9.13 7.76 -6.14
CA PRO A 164 -10.30 8.24 -6.85
C PRO A 164 -11.00 7.16 -7.68
N LEU A 165 -10.24 6.20 -8.23
CA LEU A 165 -10.79 5.08 -8.99
C LEU A 165 -11.65 4.17 -8.10
N PHE A 166 -11.17 3.83 -6.90
CA PHE A 166 -11.92 3.03 -5.94
C PHE A 166 -13.18 3.74 -5.46
N LEU A 167 -13.08 5.05 -5.20
CA LEU A 167 -14.23 5.87 -4.80
C LEU A 167 -15.28 5.93 -5.90
N LEU A 168 -14.88 6.13 -7.16
CA LEU A 168 -15.78 6.14 -8.31
C LEU A 168 -16.45 4.77 -8.49
N ALA A 169 -15.68 3.68 -8.44
CA ALA A 169 -16.23 2.32 -8.57
C ALA A 169 -17.24 2.00 -7.46
N ALA A 170 -16.95 2.39 -6.21
CA ALA A 170 -17.88 2.26 -5.10
C ALA A 170 -19.13 3.13 -5.30
N PHE A 171 -18.98 4.37 -5.77
CA PHE A 171 -20.10 5.27 -6.05
C PHE A 171 -21.02 4.73 -7.15
N VAL A 172 -20.45 4.29 -8.28
CA VAL A 172 -21.20 3.67 -9.38
C VAL A 172 -21.93 2.41 -8.89
N GLY A 173 -21.24 1.55 -8.14
CA GLY A 173 -21.85 0.38 -7.52
C GLY A 173 -23.00 0.74 -6.60
N MET A 174 -22.85 1.80 -5.80
CA MET A 174 -23.90 2.29 -4.90
C MET A 174 -25.13 2.79 -5.67
N VAL A 175 -24.94 3.61 -6.70
CA VAL A 175 -26.03 4.14 -7.53
C VAL A 175 -26.78 3.00 -8.22
N ASP A 176 -26.08 2.06 -8.88
CA ASP A 176 -26.71 0.90 -9.52
C ASP A 176 -27.45 0.02 -8.50
N GLY A 177 -26.86 -0.19 -7.32
CA GLY A 177 -27.48 -0.95 -6.25
C GLY A 177 -28.76 -0.29 -5.71
N LEU A 178 -28.78 1.04 -5.60
CA LEU A 178 -29.99 1.79 -5.22
C LEU A 178 -31.08 1.69 -6.28
N VAL A 179 -30.74 1.78 -7.57
CA VAL A 179 -31.71 1.61 -8.68
C VAL A 179 -32.30 0.20 -8.66
N ARG A 180 -31.47 -0.84 -8.50
CA ARG A 180 -31.95 -2.23 -8.37
C ARG A 180 -32.84 -2.43 -7.16
N ARG A 181 -32.53 -1.76 -6.04
CA ARG A 181 -33.37 -1.78 -4.84
C ARG A 181 -34.74 -1.18 -5.13
N ASP A 182 -34.80 -0.07 -5.84
CA ASP A 182 -36.07 0.60 -6.17
C ASP A 182 -36.92 -0.27 -7.10
N ILE A 183 -36.33 -0.87 -8.14
CA ILE A 183 -37.02 -1.84 -9.01
C ILE A 183 -37.56 -3.03 -8.20
N ARG A 184 -36.75 -3.61 -7.29
CA ARG A 184 -37.22 -4.72 -6.43
C ARG A 184 -38.38 -4.30 -5.53
N LYS A 185 -38.36 -3.05 -5.03
CA LYS A 185 -39.39 -2.51 -4.16
C LYS A 185 -40.75 -2.49 -4.86
N PHE A 186 -40.78 -2.13 -6.15
CA PHE A 186 -41.96 -2.15 -7.01
C PHE A 186 -42.36 -3.56 -7.46
N GLY A 187 -41.38 -4.43 -7.75
CA GLY A 187 -41.60 -5.80 -8.24
C GLY A 187 -41.91 -6.85 -7.18
N ALA A 188 -42.15 -6.49 -5.92
CA ALA A 188 -42.43 -7.40 -4.80
C ALA A 188 -41.39 -8.55 -4.64
N GLY A 189 -40.14 -8.33 -5.02
CA GLY A 189 -39.09 -9.35 -4.96
C GLY A 189 -38.71 -9.75 -3.52
N ARG A 190 -38.37 -11.03 -3.30
CA ARG A 190 -37.99 -11.57 -1.98
C ARG A 190 -36.71 -10.93 -1.46
N GLU A 191 -36.67 -10.59 -0.17
CA GLU A 191 -35.47 -10.08 0.50
C GLU A 191 -34.68 -11.23 1.12
N SER A 192 -33.40 -11.38 0.76
CA SER A 192 -32.50 -12.30 1.45
C SER A 192 -31.52 -11.51 2.32
N GLY A 193 -31.77 -11.49 3.63
CA GLY A 193 -30.87 -10.86 4.60
C GLY A 193 -29.49 -11.52 4.67
N PHE A 194 -29.38 -12.80 4.28
CA PHE A 194 -28.11 -13.53 4.25
C PHE A 194 -27.11 -12.92 3.24
N ILE A 195 -27.59 -12.52 2.06
CA ILE A 195 -26.76 -11.91 1.01
C ILE A 195 -26.22 -10.57 1.50
N TYR A 196 -27.05 -9.78 2.20
CA TYR A 196 -26.64 -8.49 2.76
C TYR A 196 -25.50 -8.63 3.77
N HIS A 197 -25.61 -9.56 4.73
CA HIS A 197 -24.57 -9.74 5.73
C HIS A 197 -23.24 -10.18 5.12
N ARG A 198 -23.27 -11.06 4.11
CA ARG A 198 -22.05 -11.51 3.44
C ARG A 198 -21.44 -10.42 2.55
N ALA A 199 -22.25 -9.69 1.80
CA ALA A 199 -21.78 -8.58 0.96
C ALA A 199 -21.18 -7.44 1.80
N LYS A 200 -21.84 -7.10 2.92
CA LYS A 200 -21.32 -6.12 3.88
C LYS A 200 -19.99 -6.56 4.48
N ALA A 201 -19.84 -7.84 4.82
CA ALA A 201 -18.59 -8.38 5.36
C ALA A 201 -17.46 -8.39 4.33
N SER A 202 -17.76 -8.54 3.02
CA SER A 202 -16.76 -8.51 1.96
C SER A 202 -16.23 -7.11 1.59
N LEU A 203 -16.91 -6.03 1.98
CA LEU A 203 -16.49 -4.66 1.63
C LEU A 203 -15.13 -4.27 2.24
N MET A 204 -14.96 -4.55 3.54
CA MET A 204 -13.72 -4.23 4.25
C MET A 204 -12.49 -4.96 3.68
N PRO A 205 -12.51 -6.29 3.46
CA PRO A 205 -11.36 -6.97 2.88
C PRO A 205 -11.09 -6.54 1.45
N LEU A 206 -12.11 -6.34 0.60
CA LEU A 206 -11.89 -5.88 -0.78
C LEU A 206 -11.27 -4.50 -0.87
N ALA A 207 -11.57 -3.60 0.09
CA ALA A 207 -10.98 -2.27 0.10
C ALA A 207 -9.51 -2.29 0.57
N VAL A 208 -9.17 -3.13 1.54
CA VAL A 208 -7.87 -3.06 2.24
C VAL A 208 -6.86 -4.10 1.73
N LEU A 209 -7.28 -5.32 1.37
CA LEU A 209 -6.36 -6.38 0.92
C LEU A 209 -5.53 -5.97 -0.29
N PRO A 210 -6.10 -5.40 -1.37
CA PRO A 210 -5.32 -5.03 -2.55
C PRO A 210 -4.22 -4.03 -2.21
N TRP A 211 -4.47 -3.15 -1.26
CA TRP A 211 -3.51 -2.13 -0.82
C TRP A 211 -2.35 -2.78 -0.07
N ILE A 212 -2.64 -3.67 0.89
CA ILE A 212 -1.60 -4.39 1.63
C ILE A 212 -0.78 -5.26 0.69
N ILE A 213 -1.44 -6.02 -0.19
CA ILE A 213 -0.77 -6.91 -1.15
C ILE A 213 0.15 -6.09 -2.06
N TYR A 214 -0.33 -4.98 -2.62
CA TYR A 214 0.47 -4.15 -3.52
C TYR A 214 1.67 -3.50 -2.81
N LEU A 215 1.50 -3.03 -1.56
CA LEU A 215 2.59 -2.42 -0.79
C LEU A 215 3.67 -3.44 -0.37
N THR A 216 3.29 -4.70 -0.14
CA THR A 216 4.19 -5.73 0.41
C THR A 216 4.85 -6.59 -0.66
N LEU A 217 4.39 -6.52 -1.91
CA LEU A 217 4.84 -7.41 -2.98
C LEU A 217 6.32 -7.19 -3.32
N PRO A 218 7.20 -8.20 -3.26
CA PRO A 218 8.63 -8.03 -3.58
C PRO A 218 8.91 -7.97 -5.09
N VAL A 219 7.88 -7.85 -5.92
CA VAL A 219 8.00 -7.84 -7.39
C VAL A 219 7.28 -6.63 -7.95
N SER A 220 7.88 -5.97 -8.94
CA SER A 220 7.22 -4.89 -9.67
C SER A 220 6.12 -5.47 -10.55
N VAL A 221 4.87 -5.29 -10.13
CA VAL A 221 3.69 -5.69 -10.91
C VAL A 221 2.92 -4.44 -11.32
N HIS A 222 2.40 -4.45 -12.54
CA HIS A 222 1.61 -3.34 -13.04
C HIS A 222 0.43 -3.03 -12.10
N PRO A 223 0.32 -1.81 -11.54
CA PRO A 223 -0.65 -1.50 -10.48
C PRO A 223 -2.09 -1.76 -10.94
N LEU A 224 -2.38 -1.49 -12.21
CA LEU A 224 -3.69 -1.72 -12.82
C LEU A 224 -4.11 -3.20 -12.82
N LEU A 225 -3.18 -4.16 -12.92
CA LEU A 225 -3.54 -5.59 -12.90
C LEU A 225 -4.07 -6.05 -11.55
N VAL A 226 -3.65 -5.41 -10.46
CA VAL A 226 -4.10 -5.75 -9.11
C VAL A 226 -5.26 -4.84 -8.69
N LEU A 227 -5.11 -3.53 -8.93
CA LEU A 227 -6.04 -2.51 -8.44
C LEU A 227 -7.34 -2.47 -9.25
N LEU A 228 -7.30 -2.64 -10.58
CA LEU A 228 -8.50 -2.58 -11.42
C LEU A 228 -9.51 -3.72 -11.15
N PRO A 229 -9.12 -5.01 -11.11
CA PRO A 229 -10.07 -6.06 -10.77
C PRO A 229 -10.60 -5.90 -9.33
N SER A 230 -9.76 -5.42 -8.41
CA SER A 230 -10.19 -5.18 -7.04
C SER A 230 -11.21 -4.03 -6.93
N ALA A 231 -11.03 -2.95 -7.69
CA ALA A 231 -11.98 -1.84 -7.77
C ALA A 231 -13.32 -2.30 -8.38
N ALA A 232 -13.28 -3.13 -9.42
CA ALA A 232 -14.48 -3.70 -10.03
C ALA A 232 -15.24 -4.60 -9.03
N LEU A 233 -14.52 -5.48 -8.33
CA LEU A 233 -15.09 -6.32 -7.28
C LEU A 233 -15.67 -5.47 -6.13
N LEU A 234 -15.01 -4.38 -5.74
CA LEU A 234 -15.52 -3.46 -4.72
C LEU A 234 -16.83 -2.83 -5.16
N GLY A 235 -16.89 -2.30 -6.40
CA GLY A 235 -18.12 -1.75 -6.96
C GLY A 235 -19.25 -2.78 -6.99
N LEU A 236 -18.96 -4.03 -7.36
CA LEU A 236 -19.93 -5.12 -7.36
C LEU A 236 -20.41 -5.46 -5.93
N ALA A 237 -19.50 -5.53 -4.96
CA ALA A 237 -19.85 -5.76 -3.57
C ALA A 237 -20.72 -4.63 -3.00
N VAL A 238 -20.42 -3.38 -3.33
CA VAL A 238 -21.23 -2.21 -2.95
C VAL A 238 -22.62 -2.28 -3.58
N ASN A 239 -22.69 -2.62 -4.87
CA ASN A 239 -23.96 -2.82 -5.58
C ASN A 239 -24.84 -3.87 -4.90
N ILE A 240 -24.31 -5.07 -4.63
CA ILE A 240 -25.06 -6.11 -3.93
C ILE A 240 -25.50 -5.64 -2.54
N THR A 241 -24.63 -4.94 -1.82
CA THR A 241 -24.94 -4.44 -0.47
C THR A 241 -26.07 -3.40 -0.50
N ALA A 242 -26.01 -2.43 -1.41
CA ALA A 242 -27.03 -1.39 -1.58
C ALA A 242 -28.35 -1.98 -2.09
N ALA A 243 -28.29 -2.92 -3.04
CA ALA A 243 -29.46 -3.61 -3.57
C ALA A 243 -30.17 -4.45 -2.50
N SER A 244 -29.43 -5.14 -1.62
CA SER A 244 -29.97 -6.03 -0.59
C SER A 244 -30.46 -5.34 0.70
N PHE A 245 -30.33 -4.02 0.81
CA PHE A 245 -30.77 -3.26 1.97
C PHE A 245 -32.29 -3.40 2.19
N LYS A 246 -32.72 -3.60 3.45
CA LYS A 246 -34.14 -3.86 3.80
C LYS A 246 -35.03 -2.66 3.49
N LYS A 247 -36.27 -2.95 3.09
CA LYS A 247 -37.31 -2.02 2.61
C LYS A 247 -37.83 -1.01 3.65
N TYR A 248 -37.53 -1.16 4.95
CA TYR A 248 -38.03 -0.28 6.01
C TYR A 248 -36.93 0.04 7.04
N LEU A 249 -36.74 1.35 7.27
CA LEU A 249 -36.06 1.94 8.44
C LEU A 249 -37.13 2.53 9.34
#